data_AF-A0A6A3UJU9-F1
#
_entry.id   AF-A0A6A3UJU9-F1
#
_cell.length_a   1.000
_cell.length_b   1.000
_cell.length_c   1.000
_cell.angle_alpha   90.00
_cell.angle_beta   90.00
_cell.angle_gamma   90.00
#
_symmetry.space_group_name_H-M   'P 1'
#
loop_
_entity.id
_entity.type
_entity.pdbx_description
1 polymer ?
#
loop_
_entity_poly.entity_id
_entity_poly.type
_entity_poly.pdbx_seq_one_letter_code
_entity_poly.pdbx_strand_id
1 'polypeptide(L)' 'MGRWLKIGHKRAIVRMAKATPSTSQWELAARVAKQYKLRNKPERNTISDTLKNAAKITNAAYGDDSVSLHK' A
#
# COMPACT_ATOMS: atom_id res chain seq x y z
N MET A 1 -6.35 -17.12 -2.42
CA MET A 1 -5.36 -16.05 -2.67
C MET A 1 -5.31 -15.16 -1.43
N GLY A 2 -4.20 -15.20 -0.68
CA GLY A 2 -4.10 -14.58 0.65
C GLY A 2 -4.43 -13.08 0.60
N ARG A 3 -5.27 -12.63 1.55
CA ARG A 3 -5.79 -11.25 1.66
C ARG A 3 -4.69 -10.21 1.40
N TRP A 4 -4.69 -9.64 0.18
CA TRP A 4 -3.70 -8.66 -0.28
C TRP A 4 -3.71 -7.42 0.66
N LEU A 5 -2.61 -6.66 0.72
CA LEU A 5 -2.59 -5.32 1.33
C LEU A 5 -3.86 -4.54 0.99
N LYS A 6 -4.65 -4.23 2.04
CA LYS A 6 -5.84 -3.37 1.95
C LYS A 6 -5.48 -2.03 1.32
N ILE A 7 -6.45 -1.37 0.69
CA ILE A 7 -6.28 -0.03 0.09
C ILE A 7 -5.67 0.97 1.09
N GLY A 8 -6.02 0.87 2.38
CA GLY A 8 -5.44 1.67 3.45
C GLY A 8 -3.93 1.50 3.59
N HIS A 9 -3.41 0.28 3.50
CA HIS A 9 -1.97 0.01 3.54
C HIS A 9 -1.27 0.54 2.29
N LYS A 10 -1.89 0.40 1.11
CA LYS A 10 -1.35 0.96 -0.15
C LYS A 10 -1.26 2.48 -0.10
N ARG A 11 -2.30 3.16 0.39
CA ARG A 11 -2.30 4.62 0.62
C ARG A 11 -1.22 5.04 1.62
N ALA A 12 -0.99 4.25 2.67
CA ALA A 12 0.08 4.51 3.62
C ALA A 12 1.49 4.39 3.01
N ILE A 13 1.72 3.37 2.16
CA ILE A 13 2.97 3.24 1.40
C ILE A 13 3.24 4.51 0.57
N VAL A 14 2.24 5.00 -0.16
CA VAL A 14 2.37 6.22 -0.96
C VAL A 14 2.67 7.44 -0.09
N ARG A 15 1.98 7.59 1.05
CA ARG A 15 2.25 8.70 2.00
C ARG A 15 3.67 8.64 2.56
N MET A 16 4.13 7.46 2.97
CA MET A 16 5.49 7.27 3.48
C MET A 16 6.54 7.54 2.41
N ALA A 17 6.33 7.07 1.18
CA ALA A 17 7.25 7.34 0.08
C ALA A 17 7.33 8.83 -0.27
N LYS A 18 6.22 9.57 -0.19
CA LYS A 18 6.21 11.03 -0.35
C LYS A 18 6.91 11.75 0.81
N ALA A 19 6.75 11.27 2.04
CA ALA A 19 7.37 11.87 3.23
C ALA A 19 8.88 11.60 3.31
N THR A 20 9.35 10.48 2.75
CA THR A 20 10.77 10.08 2.77
C THR A 20 11.22 9.64 1.38
N PRO A 21 11.46 10.59 0.44
CA PRO A 21 11.80 10.27 -0.95
C PRO A 21 13.17 9.59 -1.10
N SER A 22 14.07 9.77 -0.13
CA SER A 22 15.40 9.13 -0.11
C SER A 22 15.39 7.69 0.41
N THR A 23 14.28 7.20 0.96
CA THR A 23 14.19 5.86 1.55
C THR A 23 14.00 4.80 0.47
N SER A 24 14.79 3.73 0.54
CA SER A 24 14.70 2.61 -0.41
C SER A 24 13.36 1.87 -0.30
N GLN A 25 12.90 1.28 -1.40
CA GLN A 25 11.67 0.46 -1.43
C GLN A 25 11.72 -0.69 -0.40
N TRP A 26 12.91 -1.22 -0.11
CA TRP A 26 13.11 -2.29 0.88
C TRP A 26 12.87 -1.83 2.32
N GLU A 27 13.27 -0.60 2.63
CA GLU A 27 13.06 0.02 3.93
C GLU A 27 11.60 0.47 4.09
N LEU A 28 11.00 1.02 3.02
CA LEU A 28 9.56 1.31 2.98
C LEU A 28 8.75 0.04 3.26
N ALA A 29 9.07 -1.07 2.61
CA ALA A 29 8.42 -2.36 2.86
C ALA A 29 8.56 -2.81 4.32
N ALA A 30 9.75 -2.66 4.91
CA ALA A 30 9.99 -3.03 6.30
C ALA A 30 9.23 -2.13 7.28
N ARG A 31 9.21 -0.81 7.05
CA ARG A 31 8.46 0.17 7.85
C ARG A 31 6.96 -0.11 7.79
N VAL A 32 6.41 -0.37 6.61
CA VAL A 32 4.99 -0.70 6.42
C VAL A 32 4.65 -2.00 7.14
N ALA A 33 5.49 -3.04 7.01
CA ALA A 33 5.27 -4.30 7.70
C ALA A 33 5.28 -4.13 9.23
N LYS A 34 6.23 -3.35 9.76
CA LYS A 34 6.33 -3.04 11.19
C LYS A 34 5.15 -2.21 11.69
N GLN A 35 4.76 -1.17 10.95
CA GLN A 35 3.69 -0.24 11.33
C GLN A 35 2.31 -0.93 11.34
N TYR A 36 2.05 -1.78 10.35
CA TYR A 36 0.76 -2.46 10.19
C TYR A 36 0.76 -3.91 10.71
N LYS A 37 1.82 -4.32 11.41
CA LYS A 37 2.02 -5.69 11.93
C LYS A 37 1.68 -6.75 10.87
N LEU A 38 2.12 -6.53 9.62
CA LEU A 38 1.84 -7.44 8.53
C LEU A 38 2.54 -8.77 8.79
N ARG A 39 1.83 -9.88 8.58
CA ARG A 39 2.37 -11.24 8.74
C ARG A 39 3.58 -11.46 7.83
N ASN A 40 3.53 -10.92 6.61
CA ASN A 40 4.60 -10.99 5.63
C ASN A 40 5.00 -9.58 5.19
N LYS A 41 6.30 -9.37 4.98
CA LYS A 41 6.82 -8.14 4.38
C LYS A 41 6.32 -8.04 2.93
N PRO A 42 5.77 -6.89 2.50
CA PRO A 42 5.40 -6.69 1.11
C PRO A 42 6.63 -6.80 0.21
N GLU A 43 6.48 -7.50 -0.90
CA GLU A 43 7.58 -7.68 -1.86
C GLU A 43 7.93 -6.34 -2.53
N ARG A 44 9.19 -6.23 -2.98
CA ARG A 44 9.67 -5.04 -3.69
C ARG A 44 8.79 -4.71 -4.91
N ASN A 45 8.39 -5.74 -5.66
CA ASN A 45 7.52 -5.58 -6.83
C ASN A 45 6.16 -4.99 -6.44
N THR A 46 5.61 -5.37 -5.28
CA THR A 46 4.36 -4.81 -4.76
C THR A 46 4.50 -3.34 -4.38
N ILE A 47 5.63 -2.96 -3.76
CA ILE A 47 5.90 -1.55 -3.46
C ILE A 47 6.03 -0.75 -4.75
N SER A 48 6.79 -1.26 -5.73
CA SER A 48 6.95 -0.62 -7.04
C SER A 48 5.61 -0.42 -7.76
N ASP A 49 4.77 -1.46 -7.83
CA ASP A 49 3.43 -1.39 -8.42
C ASP A 49 2.53 -0.37 -7.70
N THR A 50 2.56 -0.36 -6.37
CA THR A 50 1.82 0.62 -5.54
C THR A 50 2.27 2.05 -5.82
N LEU A 51 3.58 2.28 -5.98
CA LEU A 51 4.11 3.61 -6.27
C LEU A 51 3.82 4.05 -7.71
N LYS A 52 3.90 3.15 -8.69
CA LYS A 52 3.50 3.43 -10.08
C LYS A 52 2.02 3.80 -10.18
N ASN A 53 1.18 3.11 -9.41
CA ASN A 53 -0.25 3.38 -9.34
C ASN A 53 -0.62 4.40 -8.23
N ALA A 54 0.34 5.15 -7.69
CA ALA A 54 0.12 6.03 -6.54
C ALA A 54 -1.02 7.02 -6.78
N ALA A 55 -1.07 7.66 -7.96
CA ALA A 55 -2.13 8.60 -8.32
C ALA A 55 -3.53 7.96 -8.27
N LYS A 56 -3.66 6.73 -8.77
CA LYS A 56 -4.90 5.95 -8.72
C LYS A 56 -5.24 5.58 -7.28
N ILE A 57 -4.28 5.05 -6.52
CA ILE A 57 -4.48 4.56 -5.14
C ILE A 57 -4.85 5.68 -4.15
N THR A 58 -4.34 6.89 -4.35
CA THR A 58 -4.71 8.06 -3.54
C THR A 58 -6.05 8.66 -3.92
N ASN A 59 -6.60 8.32 -5.10
CA ASN A 59 -7.95 8.72 -5.45
C ASN A 59 -8.96 8.04 -4.51
N ALA A 60 -9.85 8.83 -3.93
CA ALA A 60 -10.90 8.33 -3.04
C ALA A 60 -11.81 7.32 -3.74
N ALA A 61 -12.08 7.52 -5.04
CA ALA A 61 -12.92 6.64 -5.87
C ALA A 61 -12.28 5.29 -6.20
N TYR A 62 -10.98 5.13 -5.96
CA TYR A 62 -10.26 3.89 -6.26
C TYR A 62 -10.09 3.03 -5.01
N GLY A 63 -10.68 1.83 -5.05
CA GLY A 63 -10.59 0.86 -3.94
C GLY A 63 -11.54 1.14 -2.78
N ASP A 64 -12.69 1.78 -3.04
CA ASP A 64 -13.82 1.73 -2.12
C ASP A 64 -14.47 0.33 -2.19
N ASP A 65 -13.87 -0.63 -1.50
CA ASP A 65 -14.47 -1.94 -1.21
C ASP A 65 -15.60 -1.81 -0.15
N SER A 66 -16.15 -0.60 0.09
CA SER A 66 -17.39 -0.41 0.86
C SER A 66 -18.65 -0.48 -0.01
N VAL A 67 -18.53 -0.55 -1.34
CA VAL A 67 -19.67 -0.82 -2.23
C VAL A 67 -19.54 -2.20 -2.87
N SER A 68 -19.63 -3.26 -2.05
CA SER A 68 -20.04 -4.61 -2.46
C SER A 68 -20.45 -5.45 -1.25
N LEU A 69 -21.40 -4.92 -0.48
CA LEU A 69 -22.34 -5.73 0.32
C LEU A 69 -23.76 -5.21 0.06
N HIS A 70 -24.24 -5.41 -1.16
CA HIS A 70 -25.66 -5.55 -1.50
C HIS A 70 -25.76 -6.08 -2.94
N LYS A 71 -25.81 -7.41 -3.08
CA LYS A 71 -26.97 -8.18 -3.58
C LYS A 71 -26.52 -9.61 -3.92
#